data_AF-K0RL06-F1
#
_entry.id   AF-K0RL06-F1
#
_cell.length_a   1.000
_cell.length_b   1.000
_cell.length_c   1.000
_cell.angle_alpha   90.00
_cell.angle_beta   90.00
_cell.angle_gamma   90.00
#
_symmetry.space_group_name_H-M   'P 1'
#
loop_
_entity.id
_entity.type
_entity.pdbx_description
1 polymer ?
#
loop_
_entity_poly.entity_id
_entity_poly.type
_entity_poly.pdbx_seq_one_letter_code
_entity_poly.pdbx_strand_id
1 'polypeptide(L)'
;MMQVHGNEGLALLQDKVAKNGIIALYDGALGASAATWVGHYPWFVTYNFLTGFCERKRILDAHLQNQNTTRKNVRRALIGLCSSLVSDVCSNAIRVLKTYKQTSIEPVTYLEAAQRIVDKDGLRGLLFRGLSSKLTANALNAMLFTVVWKAISERMAMQKSQLERKAG
;
A
#
# COMPACT_ATOMS: atom_id res chain seq x y z
N MET A 1 3.77 16.33 10.16
CA MET A 1 3.47 17.50 11.02
C MET A 1 1.98 17.57 11.38
N MET A 2 1.04 17.90 10.48
CA MET A 2 -0.39 17.99 10.84
C MET A 2 -1.03 16.67 11.34
N GLN A 3 -0.65 15.54 10.75
CA GLN A 3 -1.24 14.24 11.11
C GLN A 3 -0.84 13.74 12.52
N VAL A 4 0.13 14.38 13.18
CA VAL A 4 0.66 13.97 14.50
C VAL A 4 0.59 15.11 15.52
N HIS A 5 0.74 16.37 15.09
CA HIS A 5 0.75 17.54 15.97
C HIS A 5 -0.53 18.41 15.89
N GLY A 6 -1.55 17.99 15.13
CA GLY A 6 -2.85 18.69 15.08
C GLY A 6 -2.73 20.17 14.67
N ASN A 7 -3.38 21.06 15.42
CA ASN A 7 -3.45 22.50 15.14
C ASN A 7 -2.07 23.20 15.16
N GLU A 8 -1.11 22.69 15.93
CA GLU A 8 0.26 23.24 15.97
C GLU A 8 1.12 22.78 14.79
N GLY A 9 0.66 21.79 14.02
CA GLY A 9 1.40 21.22 12.91
C GLY A 9 1.68 22.19 11.76
N LEU A 10 0.85 23.23 11.57
CA LEU A 10 1.10 24.27 10.57
C LEU A 10 2.17 25.26 11.04
N ALA A 11 2.14 25.67 12.30
CA ALA A 11 3.16 26.55 12.88
C ALA A 11 4.54 25.87 12.88
N LEU A 12 4.60 24.59 13.25
CA LEU A 12 5.83 23.78 13.18
C LEU A 12 6.35 23.62 11.74
N LEU A 13 5.45 23.51 10.76
CA LEU A 13 5.85 23.39 9.35
C LEU A 13 6.35 24.72 8.80
N GLN A 14 5.72 25.84 9.16
CA GLN A 14 6.20 27.19 8.84
C GLN A 14 7.57 27.47 9.46
N ASP A 15 7.78 27.13 10.73
CA ASP A 15 9.06 27.28 11.41
C ASP A 15 10.15 26.40 10.77
N LYS A 16 9.79 25.17 10.36
CA LYS A 16 10.72 24.27 9.65
C LYS A 16 11.10 24.79 8.26
N VAL A 17 10.17 25.39 7.52
CA VAL A 17 10.43 26.02 6.22
C VAL A 17 11.24 27.32 6.39
N ALA A 18 10.99 28.11 7.43
CA ALA A 18 11.77 29.30 7.74
C ALA A 18 13.23 28.95 8.07
N LYS A 19 13.48 27.84 8.76
CA LYS A 19 14.84 27.39 9.14
C LYS A 19 15.60 26.69 8.02
N ASN A 20 14.94 25.85 7.21
CA ASN A 20 15.59 24.95 6.25
C ASN A 20 15.29 25.29 4.78
N GLY A 21 14.53 26.36 4.53
CA GLY A 21 14.08 26.77 3.21
C GLY A 21 13.01 25.84 2.61
N ILE A 22 12.63 26.15 1.35
CA ILE A 22 11.53 25.46 0.66
C ILE A 22 11.82 23.97 0.38
N ILE A 23 13.10 23.59 0.37
CA ILE A 23 13.55 22.21 0.14
C ILE A 23 13.06 21.28 1.26
N ALA A 24 12.82 21.80 2.46
CA ALA A 24 12.26 21.04 3.59
C ALA A 24 10.87 20.46 3.31
N LEU A 25 10.10 21.01 2.35
CA LEU A 25 8.82 20.44 1.92
C LEU A 25 9.00 19.09 1.20
N TYR A 26 10.17 18.84 0.64
CA TYR A 26 10.53 17.60 -0.04
C TYR A 26 11.16 16.56 0.90
N ASP A 27 11.21 16.84 2.21
CA ASP A 27 11.68 15.87 3.20
C ASP A 27 10.84 14.59 3.14
N GLY A 28 11.50 13.49 2.73
CA GLY A 28 10.86 12.19 2.57
C GLY A 28 10.30 11.91 1.18
N ALA A 29 10.49 12.79 0.18
CA ALA A 29 10.13 12.54 -1.21
C ALA A 29 10.88 11.31 -1.77
N LEU A 30 12.20 11.24 -1.56
CA LEU A 30 13.01 10.07 -1.94
C LEU A 30 12.55 8.79 -1.24
N GLY A 31 12.17 8.89 0.04
CA GLY A 31 11.61 7.76 0.79
C GLY A 31 10.24 7.34 0.26
N ALA A 32 9.43 8.27 -0.25
CA ALA A 32 8.16 7.97 -0.91
C ALA A 32 8.38 7.22 -2.22
N SER A 33 9.29 7.69 -3.07
CA SER A 33 9.61 7.04 -4.34
C SER A 33 10.20 5.65 -4.13
N ALA A 34 11.14 5.51 -3.17
CA ALA A 34 11.70 4.21 -2.80
C ALA A 34 10.64 3.26 -2.24
N ALA A 35 9.71 3.74 -1.41
CA ALA A 35 8.61 2.92 -0.88
C ALA A 35 7.70 2.39 -1.99
N THR A 36 7.43 3.18 -3.03
CA THR A 36 6.64 2.74 -4.19
C THR A 36 7.39 1.66 -4.96
N TRP A 37 8.68 1.86 -5.22
CA TRP A 37 9.50 0.90 -5.96
C TRP A 37 9.65 -0.43 -5.21
N VAL A 38 9.95 -0.37 -3.91
CA VAL A 38 10.08 -1.54 -3.02
C VAL A 38 8.73 -2.13 -2.62
N GLY A 39 7.60 -1.47 -2.90
CA GLY A 39 6.29 -2.12 -2.88
C GLY A 39 6.10 -3.02 -4.10
N HIS A 40 6.35 -2.49 -5.30
CA HIS A 40 6.07 -3.24 -6.52
C HIS A 40 7.00 -4.43 -6.75
N TYR A 41 8.32 -4.27 -6.53
CA TYR A 41 9.29 -5.31 -6.85
C TYR A 41 9.07 -6.62 -6.07
N PRO A 42 8.98 -6.59 -4.72
CA PRO A 42 8.70 -7.79 -3.93
C PRO A 42 7.34 -8.40 -4.26
N TRP A 43 6.33 -7.59 -4.60
CA TRP A 43 5.04 -8.10 -5.06
C TRP A 43 5.19 -8.96 -6.31
N PHE A 44 5.84 -8.44 -7.35
CA PHE A 44 6.02 -9.18 -8.61
C PHE A 44 6.90 -10.42 -8.44
N VAL A 45 8.00 -10.32 -7.69
CA VAL A 45 8.89 -11.46 -7.43
C VAL A 45 8.13 -12.56 -6.69
N THR A 46 7.39 -12.20 -5.63
CA THR A 46 6.61 -13.17 -4.83
C THR A 46 5.47 -13.77 -5.65
N TYR A 47 4.77 -12.95 -6.44
CA TYR A 47 3.68 -13.41 -7.29
C TYR A 47 4.16 -14.37 -8.37
N ASN A 48 5.25 -14.04 -9.07
CA ASN A 48 5.83 -14.89 -10.11
C ASN A 48 6.43 -16.17 -9.51
N PHE A 49 7.10 -16.08 -8.36
CA PHE A 49 7.66 -17.23 -7.66
C PHE A 49 6.56 -18.20 -7.19
N LEU A 50 5.53 -17.71 -6.52
CA LEU A 50 4.40 -18.53 -6.05
C LEU A 50 3.62 -19.13 -7.22
N THR A 51 3.37 -18.35 -8.27
CA THR A 51 2.70 -18.83 -9.48
C THR A 51 3.50 -19.96 -10.13
N GLY A 52 4.80 -19.74 -10.39
CA GLY A 52 5.68 -20.75 -10.99
C GLY A 52 5.89 -21.98 -10.10
N PHE A 53 5.94 -21.81 -8.77
CA PHE A 53 5.98 -22.91 -7.83
C PHE A 53 4.69 -23.75 -7.86
N CYS A 54 3.53 -23.10 -7.86
CA CYS A 54 2.23 -23.77 -7.93
C CYS A 54 2.00 -24.45 -9.29
N GLU A 55 2.44 -23.85 -10.40
CA GLU A 55 2.41 -24.47 -11.73
C GLU A 55 3.30 -25.71 -11.79
N ARG A 56 4.55 -25.61 -11.32
CA ARG A 56 5.51 -26.74 -11.30
C ARG A 56 5.01 -27.91 -10.45
N LYS A 57 4.31 -27.64 -9.36
CA LYS A 57 3.74 -28.66 -8.47
C LYS A 57 2.35 -29.15 -8.91
N ARG A 58 1.83 -28.72 -10.06
CA ARG A 58 0.45 -28.98 -10.52
C ARG A 58 -0.62 -28.61 -9.48
N ILE A 59 -0.31 -27.64 -8.62
CA ILE A 59 -1.25 -27.07 -7.63
C ILE A 59 -2.10 -25.97 -8.31
N LEU A 60 -1.49 -25.27 -9.27
CA LEU A 60 -2.21 -24.39 -10.16
C LEU A 60 -2.73 -25.24 -11.32
N ASP A 61 -3.98 -25.68 -11.19
CA ASP A 61 -4.71 -26.50 -12.16
C ASP A 61 -5.05 -25.72 -13.45
N ALA A 62 -4.18 -24.80 -13.87
CA ALA A 62 -4.32 -24.08 -15.14
C ALA A 62 -4.30 -25.03 -16.35
N HIS A 63 -3.74 -26.24 -16.18
CA HIS A 63 -3.65 -27.29 -17.20
C HIS A 63 -4.80 -28.32 -17.15
N LEU A 64 -5.68 -28.30 -16.15
CA LEU A 64 -6.83 -29.23 -16.09
C LEU A 64 -8.08 -28.53 -16.65
N GLN A 65 -8.55 -28.99 -17.82
CA GLN A 65 -9.73 -28.45 -18.52
C GLN A 65 -11.05 -28.53 -17.74
N ASN A 66 -11.11 -29.23 -16.59
CA ASN A 66 -12.35 -29.59 -15.88
C ASN A 66 -12.40 -29.08 -14.42
N GLN A 67 -11.94 -27.86 -14.16
CA GLN A 67 -11.97 -27.28 -12.81
C GLN A 67 -13.09 -26.27 -12.60
N ASN A 68 -13.71 -26.33 -11.42
CA ASN A 68 -14.66 -25.34 -10.93
C ASN A 68 -14.02 -23.94 -10.91
N THR A 69 -14.59 -23.00 -11.67
CA THR A 69 -14.16 -21.59 -11.81
C THR A 69 -13.88 -20.92 -10.45
N THR A 70 -14.68 -21.23 -9.44
CA THR A 70 -14.53 -20.69 -8.07
C THR A 70 -13.22 -21.11 -7.40
N ARG A 71 -12.81 -22.39 -7.52
CA ARG A 71 -11.55 -22.88 -6.90
C ARG A 71 -10.31 -22.21 -7.52
N LYS A 72 -10.33 -22.00 -8.83
CA LYS A 72 -9.29 -21.28 -9.57
C LYS A 72 -9.16 -19.83 -9.10
N ASN A 73 -10.29 -19.15 -8.92
CA ASN A 73 -10.31 -17.76 -8.47
C ASN A 73 -9.83 -17.61 -7.02
N VAL A 74 -10.23 -18.54 -6.12
CA VAL A 74 -9.76 -18.53 -4.72
C VAL A 74 -8.25 -18.71 -4.62
N ARG A 75 -7.65 -19.64 -5.40
CA ARG A 75 -6.19 -19.83 -5.37
C ARG A 75 -5.42 -18.63 -5.91
N ARG A 76 -5.90 -18.02 -6.99
CA ARG A 76 -5.33 -16.76 -7.51
C ARG A 76 -5.42 -15.64 -6.48
N ALA A 77 -6.54 -15.55 -5.76
CA ALA A 77 -6.71 -14.60 -4.67
C ALA A 77 -5.71 -14.87 -3.52
N LEU A 78 -5.49 -16.13 -3.14
CA LEU A 78 -4.51 -16.49 -2.10
C LEU A 78 -3.06 -16.15 -2.50
N ILE A 79 -2.65 -16.44 -3.73
CA ILE A 79 -1.32 -16.06 -4.24
C ILE A 79 -1.17 -14.53 -4.25
N GLY A 80 -2.21 -13.82 -4.70
CA GLY A 80 -2.27 -12.37 -4.64
C GLY A 80 -2.14 -11.84 -3.21
N LEU A 81 -2.86 -12.43 -2.25
CA LEU A 81 -2.80 -12.06 -0.83
C LEU A 81 -1.41 -12.26 -0.23
N CYS A 82 -0.78 -13.42 -0.46
CA CYS A 82 0.59 -13.66 0.02
C CYS A 82 1.58 -12.65 -0.58
N SER A 83 1.45 -12.35 -1.86
CA SER A 83 2.32 -11.37 -2.55
C SER A 83 2.11 -9.95 -2.00
N SER A 84 0.86 -9.58 -1.73
CA SER A 84 0.52 -8.30 -1.08
C SER A 84 1.07 -8.22 0.34
N LEU A 85 0.98 -9.28 1.15
CA LEU A 85 1.52 -9.28 2.51
C LEU A 85 3.05 -9.10 2.53
N VAL A 86 3.78 -9.78 1.64
CA VAL A 86 5.24 -9.63 1.54
C VAL A 86 5.61 -8.20 1.12
N SER A 87 4.93 -7.67 0.10
CA SER A 87 5.08 -6.28 -0.32
C SER A 87 4.75 -5.28 0.79
N ASP A 88 3.68 -5.51 1.54
CA ASP A 88 3.25 -4.63 2.62
C ASP A 88 4.26 -4.63 3.77
N VAL A 89 4.84 -5.79 4.13
CA VAL A 89 5.92 -5.84 5.13
C VAL A 89 7.15 -5.06 4.66
N CYS A 90 7.60 -5.26 3.43
CA CYS A 90 8.77 -4.57 2.87
C CYS A 90 8.53 -3.05 2.76
N SER A 91 7.38 -2.65 2.23
CA SER A 91 7.05 -1.23 2.04
C SER A 91 6.68 -0.53 3.35
N ASN A 92 6.16 -1.24 4.36
CA ASN A 92 5.86 -0.68 5.67
C ASN A 92 7.13 -0.23 6.40
N ALA A 93 8.24 -0.96 6.27
CA ALA A 93 9.53 -0.57 6.83
C ALA A 93 9.98 0.83 6.37
N ILE A 94 9.94 1.06 5.05
CA ILE A 94 10.31 2.33 4.45
C ILE A 94 9.30 3.42 4.84
N ARG A 95 8.02 3.06 4.89
CA ARG A 95 6.97 4.01 5.28
C ARG A 95 7.13 4.46 6.73
N VAL A 96 7.48 3.55 7.65
CA VAL A 96 7.77 3.85 9.05
C VAL A 96 8.96 4.80 9.16
N LEU A 97 10.07 4.50 8.45
CA LEU A 97 11.26 5.39 8.40
C LEU A 97 10.92 6.77 7.84
N LYS A 98 10.17 6.82 6.74
CA LYS A 98 9.70 8.07 6.14
C LYS A 98 8.88 8.87 7.14
N THR A 99 7.89 8.26 7.79
CA THR A 99 7.04 8.96 8.75
C THR A 99 7.84 9.48 9.94
N TYR A 100 8.79 8.69 10.45
CA TYR A 100 9.66 9.09 11.55
C TYR A 100 10.49 10.33 11.18
N LYS A 101 11.12 10.34 10.00
CA LYS A 101 11.85 11.50 9.50
C LYS A 101 10.96 12.72 9.28
N GLN A 102 9.73 12.53 8.77
CA GLN A 102 8.78 13.61 8.50
C GLN A 102 8.14 14.21 9.77
N THR A 103 8.11 13.46 10.87
CA THR A 103 7.56 13.92 12.17
C THR A 103 8.63 14.36 13.15
N SER A 104 9.91 14.07 12.89
CA SER A 104 10.99 14.53 13.76
C SER A 104 11.15 16.04 13.67
N ILE A 105 11.28 16.67 14.83
CA ILE A 105 11.56 18.10 15.00
C ILE A 105 13.00 18.39 14.56
N GLU A 106 13.93 17.53 14.98
CA GLU A 106 15.33 17.58 14.56
C GLU A 106 15.49 16.93 13.17
N PRO A 107 16.41 17.45 12.33
CA PRO A 107 16.76 16.79 11.08
C PRO A 107 17.48 15.48 11.36
N VAL A 108 16.83 14.35 11.05
CA VAL A 108 17.37 12.99 11.26
C VAL A 108 17.60 12.32 9.91
N THR A 109 18.72 11.63 9.77
CA THR A 109 18.99 10.78 8.60
C THR A 109 18.18 9.48 8.66
N TYR A 110 18.07 8.76 7.54
CA TYR A 110 17.35 7.47 7.54
C TYR A 110 18.03 6.41 8.40
N LEU A 111 19.37 6.44 8.50
CA LEU A 111 20.14 5.52 9.34
C LEU A 111 19.89 5.79 10.82
N GLU A 112 19.97 7.04 11.25
CA GLU A 112 19.66 7.44 12.62
C GLU A 112 18.19 7.17 12.97
N ALA A 113 17.26 7.40 12.03
CA ALA A 113 15.86 7.03 12.22
C ALA A 113 15.69 5.52 12.42
N ALA A 114 16.40 4.70 11.64
CA ALA A 114 16.36 3.24 11.79
C ALA A 114 16.95 2.80 13.14
N GLN A 115 18.10 3.34 13.54
CA GLN A 115 18.72 3.06 14.85
C GLN A 115 17.78 3.42 15.99
N ARG A 116 17.26 4.65 16.03
CA ARG A 116 16.34 5.11 17.09
C ARG A 116 15.06 4.28 17.18
N ILE A 117 14.56 3.73 16.06
CA ILE A 117 13.39 2.85 16.05
C ILE A 117 13.75 1.45 16.54
N VAL A 118 14.87 0.89 16.09
CA VAL A 118 15.32 -0.44 16.51
C VAL A 118 15.67 -0.46 18.00
N ASP A 119 16.30 0.60 18.52
CA ASP A 119 16.64 0.71 19.94
C ASP A 119 15.40 0.78 20.84
N LYS A 120 14.30 1.39 20.36
CA LYS A 120 13.05 1.53 21.12
C LYS A 120 12.08 0.37 20.94
N ASP A 121 11.79 0.01 19.69
CA ASP A 121 10.70 -0.91 19.31
C ASP A 121 11.23 -2.20 18.66
N GLY A 122 12.55 -2.35 18.50
CA GLY A 122 13.20 -3.46 17.81
C GLY A 122 12.88 -3.52 16.31
N LEU A 123 13.31 -4.62 15.68
CA LEU A 123 12.99 -4.91 14.27
C LEU A 123 11.47 -5.08 14.03
N ARG A 124 10.72 -5.46 15.06
CA ARG A 124 9.25 -5.53 14.98
C ARG A 124 8.62 -4.15 14.79
N GLY A 125 9.13 -3.12 15.48
CA GLY A 125 8.71 -1.74 15.29
C GLY A 125 8.98 -1.22 13.89
N LEU A 126 10.09 -1.65 13.27
CA LEU A 126 10.39 -1.25 11.90
C LEU A 126 9.41 -1.89 10.89
N LEU A 127 9.16 -3.20 11.01
CA LEU A 127 8.41 -3.96 10.00
C LEU A 127 6.88 -3.95 10.19
N PHE A 128 6.40 -3.99 11.44
CA PHE A 128 4.99 -4.26 11.73
C PHE A 128 4.23 -3.08 12.36
N ARG A 129 4.92 -1.98 12.68
CA ARG A 129 4.27 -0.82 13.31
C ARG A 129 3.17 -0.23 12.42
N GLY A 130 1.96 -0.22 12.96
CA GLY A 130 0.76 0.28 12.30
C GLY A 130 0.30 -0.55 11.08
N LEU A 131 0.87 -1.75 10.87
CA LEU A 131 0.54 -2.59 9.71
C LEU A 131 -0.91 -3.11 9.78
N SER A 132 -1.36 -3.57 10.95
CA SER A 132 -2.72 -4.09 11.15
C SER A 132 -3.78 -3.03 10.86
N SER A 133 -3.63 -1.83 11.42
CA SER A 133 -4.55 -0.71 11.17
C SER A 133 -4.60 -0.32 9.69
N LYS A 134 -3.44 -0.32 9.01
CA LYS A 134 -3.38 -0.06 7.55
C LYS A 134 -4.09 -1.14 6.75
N LEU A 135 -3.85 -2.41 7.07
CA LEU A 135 -4.47 -3.53 6.36
C LEU A 135 -5.99 -3.48 6.50
N THR A 136 -6.49 -3.23 7.72
CA THR A 136 -7.93 -3.07 7.97
C THR A 136 -8.52 -1.88 7.23
N ALA A 137 -7.86 -0.71 7.28
CA ALA A 137 -8.32 0.48 6.58
C ALA A 137 -8.34 0.27 5.05
N ASN A 138 -7.31 -0.36 4.49
CA ASN A 138 -7.27 -0.69 3.07
C ASN A 138 -8.35 -1.71 2.68
N ALA A 139 -8.62 -2.71 3.52
CA ALA A 139 -9.69 -3.67 3.28
C ALA A 139 -11.07 -2.99 3.29
N LEU A 140 -11.33 -2.11 4.26
CA LEU A 140 -12.57 -1.32 4.32
C LEU A 140 -12.71 -0.41 3.09
N ASN A 141 -11.64 0.30 2.70
CA ASN A 141 -11.62 1.14 1.51
C ASN A 141 -11.90 0.32 0.23
N ALA A 142 -11.31 -0.87 0.10
CA ALA A 142 -11.53 -1.75 -1.04
C ALA A 142 -12.97 -2.25 -1.14
N MET A 143 -13.57 -2.65 0.00
CA MET A 143 -14.98 -3.05 0.04
C MET A 143 -15.91 -1.90 -0.34
N LEU A 144 -15.71 -0.72 0.25
CA LEU A 144 -16.50 0.48 -0.06
C LEU A 144 -16.37 0.85 -1.55
N PHE A 145 -15.14 0.90 -2.06
CA PHE A 145 -14.88 1.18 -3.47
C PHE A 145 -15.60 0.19 -4.38
N THR A 146 -15.53 -1.11 -4.09
CA THR A 146 -16.17 -2.14 -4.92
C THR A 146 -17.69 -1.98 -4.99
N VAL A 147 -18.34 -1.69 -3.86
CA VAL A 147 -19.79 -1.49 -3.80
C VAL A 147 -20.20 -0.22 -4.54
N VAL A 148 -19.56 0.91 -4.22
CA VAL A 148 -19.87 2.21 -4.83
C VAL A 148 -19.59 2.18 -6.33
N TRP A 149 -18.45 1.63 -6.74
CA TRP A 149 -18.07 1.53 -8.15
C TRP A 149 -19.05 0.67 -8.94
N LYS A 150 -19.49 -0.47 -8.38
CA LYS A 150 -20.47 -1.34 -9.02
C LYS A 150 -21.82 -0.65 -9.19
N ALA A 151 -22.30 0.04 -8.16
CA ALA A 151 -23.55 0.82 -8.22
C ALA A 151 -23.49 1.93 -9.29
N ILE A 152 -22.37 2.65 -9.37
CA ILE A 152 -22.15 3.68 -10.40
C ILE A 152 -22.09 3.05 -11.79
N SER A 153 -21.35 1.95 -11.95
CA SER A 153 -21.19 1.25 -13.23
C SER A 153 -22.52 0.73 -13.78
N GLU A 154 -23.36 0.15 -12.92
CA GLU A 154 -24.71 -0.31 -13.28
C GLU A 154 -25.60 0.87 -13.70
N ARG A 155 -25.54 1.99 -12.99
CA ARG A 155 -26.30 3.21 -13.35
C ARG A 155 -25.87 3.78 -14.69
N MET A 156 -24.56 3.83 -14.96
CA MET A 156 -24.03 4.30 -16.25
C MET A 156 -24.43 3.37 -17.40
N ALA A 157 -24.39 2.04 -17.18
CA ALA A 157 -24.82 1.07 -18.18
C ALA A 157 -26.32 1.21 -18.52
N MET A 158 -27.16 1.39 -17.49
CA MET A 158 -28.59 1.66 -17.67
C MET A 158 -28.84 2.94 -18.49
N GLN A 159 -28.18 4.04 -18.16
CA GLN A 159 -28.29 5.30 -18.91
C GLN A 159 -27.87 5.15 -20.37
N LYS A 160 -26.76 4.45 -20.62
CA LYS A 160 -26.29 4.18 -21.98
C LYS A 160 -27.33 3.40 -22.79
N SER A 161 -27.90 2.34 -22.22
CA SER A 161 -28.94 1.54 -22.89
C SER A 161 -30.23 2.33 -23.17
N GLN A 162 -30.60 3.28 -22.31
CA GLN A 162 -31.77 4.13 -22.54
C GLN A 162 -31.54 5.17 -23.65
N LEU A 163 -30.31 5.70 -23.76
CA LEU A 163 -29.94 6.60 -24.85
C LEU A 163 -29.95 5.88 -26.19
N GLU A 164 -29.40 4.66 -26.26
CA GLU A 164 -29.41 3.83 -27.47
C GLU A 164 -30.84 3.51 -27.93
N ARG A 165 -31.77 3.24 -27.00
CA ARG A 165 -33.20 3.02 -27.33
C ARG A 165 -33.94 4.27 -27.79
N LYS A 166 -33.45 5.48 -27.47
CA LYS A 166 -34.07 6.74 -27.92
C LYS A 166 -33.51 7.22 -29.26
N ALA A 167 -32.37 6.68 -29.69
CA ALA A 167 -31.66 7.08 -30.90
C ALA A 167 -31.94 6.17 -32.11
N GLY A 168 -32.59 5.02 -31.91
CA GLY A 168 -33.10 4.13 -32.96
C GLY A 168 -34.61 4.16 -33.02
#